data_AF-A0A645I409-F1
#
_entry.id   AF-A0A645I409-F1
#
_cell.length_a   1.000
_cell.length_b   1.000
_cell.length_c   1.000
_cell.angle_alpha   90.00
_cell.angle_beta   90.00
_cell.angle_gamma   90.00
#
_symmetry.space_group_name_H-M   'P 1'
#
loop_
_entity.id
_entity.type
_entity.pdbx_description
1 polymer ?
#
loop_
_entity_poly.entity_id
_entity_poly.type
_entity_poly.pdbx_seq_one_letter_code
_entity_poly.pdbx_strand_id
1 'polypeptide(L)'
;MGLVGSMNIPDNLLLKTYRDQPGLFLDRKSAREEAKELINRLDISTPGLSTAVQKLSGGNVQKVLLGREINLSPRVLITAYPVRGLDIGASMRIYEMLGEQKQKGVGVLFIGEDLDVLLALCDRIAVLSSGKLTAIVDSRFATKALLGMKMAGLTTDKEDAYA
;
A
#
# COMPACT_ATOMS: atom_id res chain seq x y z
N MET A 1 -1.46 -11.85 6.43
CA MET A 1 -2.65 -11.03 6.10
C MET A 1 -2.88 -10.06 7.26
N GLY A 2 -2.97 -8.76 6.99
CA GLY A 2 -3.09 -7.70 8.01
C GLY A 2 -4.51 -7.45 8.54
N LEU A 3 -5.47 -8.28 8.12
CA LEU A 3 -6.87 -8.26 8.53
C LEU A 3 -7.23 -9.59 9.20
N VAL A 4 -8.19 -9.56 10.12
CA VAL A 4 -8.78 -10.77 10.70
C VAL A 4 -9.90 -11.25 9.78
N GLY A 5 -9.67 -12.37 9.10
CA GLY A 5 -10.55 -12.85 8.03
C GLY A 5 -11.98 -13.18 8.47
N SER A 6 -12.17 -13.70 9.68
CA SER A 6 -13.48 -14.03 10.24
C SER A 6 -14.29 -12.80 10.68
N MET A 7 -13.64 -11.64 10.84
CA MET A 7 -14.28 -10.39 11.23
C MET A 7 -14.78 -9.62 10.02
N ASN A 8 -15.76 -8.75 10.22
CA ASN A 8 -16.25 -7.86 9.18
C ASN A 8 -15.37 -6.60 9.05
N ILE A 9 -15.69 -5.74 8.08
CA ILE A 9 -14.93 -4.50 7.82
C ILE A 9 -14.95 -3.56 9.04
N PRO A 10 -16.11 -3.15 9.61
CA PRO A 10 -16.16 -2.31 10.82
C PRO A 10 -15.29 -2.81 11.96
N ASP A 11 -15.34 -4.11 12.26
CA ASP A 11 -14.58 -4.68 13.36
C ASP A 11 -13.07 -4.67 13.06
N ASN A 12 -12.66 -4.86 11.80
CA ASN A 12 -11.26 -4.74 11.39
C ASN A 12 -10.72 -3.30 11.47
N LEU A 13 -11.58 -2.29 11.28
CA LEU A 13 -11.25 -0.87 11.48
C LEU A 13 -11.10 -0.58 12.98
N LEU A 14 -12.03 -1.06 13.80
CA LEU A 14 -12.01 -0.93 15.27
C LEU A 14 -10.71 -1.43 15.90
N LEU A 15 -10.10 -2.50 15.36
CA LEU A 15 -8.83 -3.02 15.87
C LEU A 15 -7.69 -1.98 15.85
N LYS A 16 -7.80 -0.91 15.07
CA LYS A 16 -6.81 0.16 15.02
C LYS A 16 -7.12 1.33 15.94
N THR A 17 -8.39 1.58 16.26
CA THR A 17 -8.82 2.77 16.98
C THR A 17 -9.34 2.50 18.39
N TYR A 18 -9.59 1.24 18.78
CA TYR A 18 -10.21 0.90 20.07
C TYR A 18 -9.46 1.43 21.30
N ARG A 19 -8.14 1.65 21.21
CA ARG A 19 -7.34 2.19 22.31
C ARG A 19 -7.44 3.70 22.46
N ASP A 20 -7.78 4.39 21.38
CA ASP A 20 -7.82 5.85 21.31
C ASP A 20 -9.25 6.38 21.57
N GLN A 21 -10.21 5.47 21.79
CA GLN A 21 -11.60 5.83 22.09
C GLN A 21 -11.77 6.20 23.58
N PRO A 22 -12.41 7.34 23.89
CA PRO A 22 -12.69 7.72 25.27
C PRO A 22 -13.83 6.87 25.85
N GLY A 23 -13.68 6.45 27.11
CA GLY A 23 -14.74 5.80 27.90
C GLY A 23 -14.50 4.33 28.24
N LEU A 24 -15.46 3.73 28.95
CA LEU A 24 -15.44 2.31 29.34
C LEU A 24 -16.01 1.36 28.28
N PHE A 25 -16.73 1.89 27.28
CA PHE A 25 -17.41 1.11 26.24
C PHE A 25 -16.85 1.43 24.86
N LEU A 26 -16.88 0.41 23.98
CA LEU A 26 -16.40 0.52 22.62
C LEU A 26 -17.42 1.23 21.72
N ASP A 27 -17.00 2.30 21.03
CA ASP A 27 -17.83 2.97 20.03
C ASP A 27 -17.81 2.19 18.70
N ARG A 28 -18.80 1.30 18.58
CA ARG A 28 -19.06 0.55 17.34
C ARG A 28 -19.80 1.36 16.28
N LYS A 29 -20.47 2.45 16.66
CA LYS A 29 -21.27 3.24 15.74
C LYS A 29 -20.36 4.03 14.81
N SER A 30 -19.36 4.71 15.37
CA SER A 30 -18.35 5.43 14.58
C SER A 30 -17.65 4.53 13.57
N ALA A 31 -17.16 3.36 14.00
CA ALA A 31 -16.49 2.40 13.12
C ALA A 31 -17.37 1.87 12.00
N ARG A 32 -18.68 1.76 12.25
CA ARG A 32 -19.65 1.34 11.23
C ARG A 32 -19.86 2.41 10.17
N GLU A 33 -19.90 3.69 10.57
CA GLU A 33 -19.98 4.80 9.61
C GLU A 33 -18.67 4.94 8.82
N GLU A 34 -17.52 4.86 9.48
CA GLU A 34 -16.21 4.88 8.81
C GLU A 34 -16.08 3.73 7.78
N ALA A 35 -16.58 2.54 8.13
CA ALA A 35 -16.60 1.41 7.20
C ALA A 35 -17.47 1.68 5.96
N LYS A 36 -18.61 2.37 6.10
CA LYS A 36 -19.45 2.75 4.94
C LYS A 36 -18.74 3.76 4.05
N GLU A 37 -18.14 4.77 4.66
CA GLU A 37 -17.37 5.78 3.92
C GLU A 37 -16.22 5.11 3.16
N LEU A 38 -15.52 4.18 3.80
CA LEU A 38 -14.43 3.44 3.19
C LEU A 38 -14.91 2.58 2.01
N ILE A 39 -16.02 1.85 2.18
CA ILE A 39 -16.62 1.03 1.12
C ILE A 39 -16.95 1.88 -0.09
N ASN A 40 -17.60 3.03 0.11
CA ASN A 40 -18.00 3.93 -0.96
C ASN A 40 -16.77 4.57 -1.65
N ARG A 41 -15.82 5.07 -0.85
CA ARG A 41 -14.63 5.78 -1.37
C ARG A 41 -13.69 4.88 -2.17
N LEU A 42 -13.65 3.60 -1.84
CA LEU A 42 -12.73 2.63 -2.47
C LEU A 42 -13.43 1.67 -3.44
N ASP A 43 -14.75 1.82 -3.62
CA ASP A 43 -15.57 0.93 -4.43
C ASP A 43 -15.35 -0.53 -4.03
N ILE A 44 -15.55 -0.83 -2.75
CA ILE A 44 -15.40 -2.18 -2.19
C ILE A 44 -16.68 -2.96 -2.43
N SER A 45 -16.60 -4.00 -3.27
CA SER A 45 -17.72 -4.91 -3.49
C SER A 45 -17.87 -5.84 -2.29
N THR A 46 -18.93 -5.63 -1.52
CA THR A 46 -19.29 -6.45 -0.36
C THR A 46 -20.81 -6.64 -0.30
N PRO A 47 -21.31 -7.85 0.02
CA PRO A 47 -22.74 -8.08 0.27
C PRO A 47 -23.31 -7.24 1.43
N GLY A 48 -22.45 -6.74 2.31
CA GLY A 48 -22.84 -5.86 3.42
C GLY A 48 -21.80 -5.76 4.53
N LEU A 49 -22.03 -4.85 5.46
CA LEU A 49 -21.13 -4.53 6.58
C LEU A 49 -20.92 -5.66 7.59
N SER A 50 -21.78 -6.68 7.61
CA SER A 50 -21.64 -7.86 8.46
C SER A 50 -20.87 -8.99 7.78
N THR A 51 -20.48 -8.83 6.51
CA THR A 51 -19.77 -9.86 5.76
C THR A 51 -18.33 -9.97 6.28
N ALA A 52 -17.92 -11.21 6.61
CA ALA A 52 -16.55 -11.51 7.00
C ALA A 52 -15.58 -11.20 5.84
N VAL A 53 -14.46 -10.55 6.14
CA VAL A 53 -13.46 -10.10 5.15
C VAL A 53 -12.95 -11.26 4.30
N GLN A 54 -12.79 -12.47 4.86
CA GLN A 54 -12.34 -13.65 4.12
C GLN A 54 -13.28 -14.09 2.99
N LYS A 55 -14.53 -13.59 2.96
CA LYS A 55 -15.50 -13.87 1.89
C LYS A 55 -15.40 -12.87 0.74
N LEU A 56 -14.58 -11.83 0.86
CA LEU A 56 -14.35 -10.84 -0.19
C LEU A 56 -13.28 -11.33 -1.16
N SER A 57 -13.28 -10.82 -2.40
CA SER A 57 -12.18 -11.09 -3.34
C SER A 57 -10.87 -10.48 -2.83
N GLY A 58 -9.72 -11.02 -3.26
CA GLY A 58 -8.40 -10.53 -2.85
C GLY A 58 -8.20 -9.02 -3.06
N GLY A 59 -8.71 -8.49 -4.19
CA GLY A 59 -8.71 -7.05 -4.46
C GLY A 59 -9.50 -6.24 -3.44
N ASN A 60 -10.69 -6.70 -3.04
CA ASN A 60 -11.50 -6.04 -2.01
C ASN A 60 -10.85 -6.13 -0.62
N VAL A 61 -10.24 -7.28 -0.29
CA VAL A 61 -9.48 -7.45 0.96
C VAL A 61 -8.33 -6.44 1.03
N GLN A 62 -7.61 -6.23 -0.07
CA GLN A 62 -6.51 -5.25 -0.10
C GLN A 62 -6.99 -3.80 -0.10
N LYS A 63 -8.08 -3.47 -0.80
CA LYS A 63 -8.73 -2.15 -0.69
C LYS A 63 -9.11 -1.84 0.76
N VAL A 64 -9.71 -2.79 1.48
CA VAL A 64 -10.04 -2.64 2.91
C VAL A 64 -8.77 -2.44 3.74
N LEU A 65 -7.74 -3.26 3.53
CA LEU A 65 -6.49 -3.18 4.29
C LEU A 65 -5.81 -1.82 4.10
N LEU A 66 -5.53 -1.44 2.85
CA LEU A 66 -4.85 -0.18 2.54
C LEU A 66 -5.70 1.01 2.98
N GLY A 67 -7.01 0.94 2.72
CA GLY A 67 -7.97 1.95 3.12
C GLY A 67 -7.97 2.22 4.62
N ARG A 68 -7.96 1.17 5.44
CA ARG A 68 -7.86 1.26 6.90
C ARG A 68 -6.55 1.93 7.33
N GLU A 69 -5.41 1.53 6.75
CA GLU A 69 -4.12 2.14 7.13
C GLU A 69 -4.02 3.61 6.70
N ILE A 70 -4.62 3.98 5.56
CA ILE A 70 -4.68 5.38 5.10
C ILE A 70 -5.58 6.24 5.99
N ASN A 71 -6.71 5.71 6.47
CA ASN A 71 -7.63 6.46 7.34
C ASN A 71 -6.97 6.92 8.65
N LEU A 72 -5.92 6.22 9.11
CA LEU A 72 -5.14 6.63 10.28
C LEU A 72 -4.25 7.86 10.04
N SER A 73 -4.32 8.46 8.85
CA SER A 73 -3.55 9.66 8.47
C SER A 73 -2.05 9.52 8.76
N PRO A 74 -1.38 8.46 8.26
CA PRO A 74 0.01 8.19 8.58
C PRO A 74 0.94 9.25 7.97
N ARG A 75 2.03 9.57 8.67
CA ARG A 75 3.13 10.38 8.10
C ARG A 75 3.99 9.59 7.11
N VAL A 76 4.06 8.26 7.31
CA VAL A 76 4.82 7.32 6.48
C VAL A 76 3.99 6.07 6.25
N LEU A 77 3.90 5.63 4.99
CA LEU A 77 3.22 4.41 4.57
C LEU A 77 4.24 3.45 3.95
N ILE A 78 4.33 2.23 4.49
CA ILE A 78 5.19 1.18 3.96
C ILE A 78 4.30 0.10 3.34
N THR A 79 4.52 -0.22 2.07
CA THR A 79 3.74 -1.24 1.36
C THR A 79 4.65 -2.24 0.67
N ALA A 80 4.48 -3.52 0.97
CA ALA A 80 5.23 -4.60 0.34
C ALA A 80 4.31 -5.47 -0.52
N TYR A 81 4.62 -5.54 -1.82
CA TYR A 81 3.85 -6.29 -2.82
C TYR A 81 2.33 -6.05 -2.71
N PRO A 82 1.87 -4.79 -2.65
CA PRO A 82 0.50 -4.46 -2.24
C PRO A 82 -0.53 -4.73 -3.33
N VAL A 83 -0.19 -5.42 -4.41
CA VAL A 83 -1.10 -5.83 -5.49
C VAL A 83 -0.91 -7.28 -5.93
N ARG A 84 -0.05 -8.05 -5.24
CA ARG A 84 0.24 -9.43 -5.65
C ARG A 84 -1.03 -10.28 -5.59
N GLY A 85 -1.38 -10.91 -6.70
CA GLY A 85 -2.58 -11.75 -6.82
C GLY A 85 -3.88 -10.98 -7.03
N LEU A 86 -3.81 -9.71 -7.41
CA LEU A 86 -4.96 -8.90 -7.81
C LEU A 86 -5.08 -8.84 -9.33
N ASP A 87 -6.30 -8.59 -9.82
CA ASP A 87 -6.51 -8.22 -11.21
C ASP A 87 -5.98 -6.80 -11.49
N ILE A 88 -5.87 -6.46 -12.77
CA ILE A 88 -5.31 -5.18 -13.23
C ILE A 88 -6.11 -3.98 -12.68
N GLY A 89 -7.44 -4.07 -12.61
CA GLY A 89 -8.29 -2.96 -12.18
C GLY A 89 -8.15 -2.68 -10.69
N ALA A 90 -8.17 -3.74 -9.87
CA ALA A 90 -7.93 -3.61 -8.45
C ALA A 90 -6.49 -3.11 -8.15
N SER A 91 -5.50 -3.57 -8.91
CA SER A 91 -4.11 -3.11 -8.80
C SER A 91 -3.95 -1.62 -9.07
N MET A 92 -4.57 -1.13 -10.15
CA MET A 92 -4.54 0.30 -10.50
C MET A 92 -5.15 1.17 -9.39
N ARG A 93 -6.25 0.73 -8.78
CA ARG A 93 -6.86 1.48 -7.67
C ARG A 93 -5.93 1.58 -6.46
N ILE A 94 -5.20 0.52 -6.14
CA ILE A 94 -4.18 0.54 -5.08
C ILE A 94 -3.07 1.56 -5.41
N TYR A 95 -2.56 1.56 -6.64
CA TYR A 95 -1.53 2.51 -7.06
C TYR A 95 -2.00 3.97 -7.02
N GLU A 96 -3.24 4.25 -7.45
CA GLU A 96 -3.86 5.57 -7.32
C GLU A 96 -3.91 6.01 -5.86
N MET A 97 -4.34 5.15 -4.95
CA MET A 97 -4.40 5.46 -3.52
C MET A 97 -3.02 5.81 -2.95
N LEU A 98 -1.96 5.11 -3.39
CA LEU A 98 -0.57 5.44 -3.00
C LEU A 98 -0.14 6.81 -3.57
N GLY A 99 -0.48 7.09 -4.82
CA GLY A 99 -0.26 8.39 -5.45
C GLY A 99 -0.99 9.53 -4.73
N GLU A 100 -2.25 9.33 -4.33
CA GLU A 100 -3.02 10.28 -3.54
C GLU A 100 -2.34 10.56 -2.18
N GLN A 101 -1.78 9.54 -1.52
CA GLN A 101 -1.04 9.75 -0.26
C GLN A 101 0.24 10.56 -0.47
N LYS A 102 1.00 10.23 -1.51
CA LYS A 102 2.18 11.00 -1.92
C LYS A 102 1.84 12.47 -2.17
N GLN A 103 0.75 12.76 -2.87
CA GLN A 103 0.27 14.13 -3.11
C GLN A 103 -0.09 14.87 -1.81
N LYS A 104 -0.55 14.15 -0.77
CA LYS A 104 -0.82 14.69 0.57
C LYS A 104 0.45 14.89 1.42
N GLY A 105 1.64 14.61 0.88
CA GLY A 105 2.91 14.75 1.58
C GLY A 105 3.26 13.55 2.48
N VAL A 106 2.55 12.43 2.36
CA VAL A 106 2.87 11.20 3.09
C VAL A 106 4.10 10.55 2.43
N GLY A 107 5.11 10.19 3.22
CA GLY A 107 6.25 9.42 2.73
C GLY A 107 5.84 8.00 2.41
N VAL A 108 5.95 7.57 1.15
CA VAL A 108 5.58 6.20 0.73
C VAL A 108 6.83 5.38 0.42
N LEU A 109 7.05 4.31 1.18
CA LEU A 109 8.04 3.28 0.85
C LEU A 109 7.31 2.10 0.17
N PHE A 110 7.42 2.06 -1.15
CA PHE A 110 6.84 1.01 -1.97
C PHE A 110 7.89 -0.06 -2.31
N ILE A 111 7.62 -1.29 -1.91
CA ILE A 111 8.43 -2.47 -2.22
C ILE A 111 7.67 -3.28 -3.27
N GLY A 112 8.22 -3.35 -4.47
CA GLY A 112 7.64 -4.04 -5.62
C GLY A 112 8.70 -4.62 -6.55
N GLU A 113 8.25 -5.39 -7.53
CA GLU A 113 9.11 -6.09 -8.51
C GLU A 113 8.83 -5.68 -9.97
N ASP A 114 7.72 -4.99 -10.22
CA ASP A 114 7.34 -4.50 -11.54
C ASP A 114 8.04 -3.17 -11.84
N LEU A 115 8.98 -3.19 -12.79
CA LEU A 115 9.75 -2.02 -13.18
C LEU A 115 8.90 -0.92 -13.84
N ASP A 116 7.85 -1.26 -14.58
CA ASP A 116 6.95 -0.26 -15.18
C ASP A 116 6.24 0.54 -14.09
N VAL A 117 5.72 -0.16 -13.09
CA VAL A 117 5.04 0.45 -11.95
C VAL A 117 6.02 1.28 -11.13
N LEU A 118 7.22 0.76 -10.85
CA LEU A 118 8.24 1.48 -10.09
C LEU A 118 8.63 2.79 -10.76
N LEU A 119 8.85 2.77 -12.08
CA LEU A 119 9.19 3.96 -12.87
C LEU A 119 8.03 4.97 -12.92
N ALA A 120 6.79 4.49 -12.95
CA ALA A 120 5.61 5.36 -13.01
C ALA A 120 5.24 5.98 -11.65
N LEU A 121 5.42 5.25 -10.55
CA LEU A 121 4.92 5.62 -9.22
C LEU A 121 5.96 6.32 -8.33
N CYS A 122 7.22 5.87 -8.38
CA CYS A 122 8.25 6.28 -7.43
C CYS A 122 8.95 7.56 -7.88
N ASP A 123 9.43 8.38 -6.93
CA ASP A 123 10.35 9.49 -7.21
C ASP A 123 11.81 9.02 -7.25
N ARG A 124 12.13 8.05 -6.39
CA ARG A 124 13.46 7.44 -6.27
C ARG A 124 13.29 5.94 -6.16
N ILE A 125 14.19 5.20 -6.79
CA ILE A 125 14.19 3.73 -6.82
C ILE A 125 15.49 3.25 -6.18
N ALA A 126 15.35 2.53 -5.07
CA ALA A 126 16.42 1.83 -4.39
C ALA A 126 16.49 0.38 -4.92
N VAL A 127 17.66 -0.05 -5.40
CA VAL A 127 17.87 -1.41 -5.92
C VAL A 127 18.62 -2.25 -4.91
N LEU A 128 18.03 -3.37 -4.52
CA LEU A 128 18.63 -4.35 -3.61
C LEU A 128 19.04 -5.60 -4.38
N SER A 129 20.29 -6.05 -4.22
CA SER A 129 20.81 -7.30 -4.80
C SER A 129 21.72 -8.00 -3.79
N SER A 130 21.52 -9.30 -3.59
CA SER A 130 22.27 -10.11 -2.61
C SER A 130 22.39 -9.48 -1.22
N GLY A 131 21.30 -8.87 -0.74
CA GLY A 131 21.24 -8.22 0.58
C GLY A 131 21.97 -6.86 0.68
N LYS A 132 22.47 -6.32 -0.44
CA LYS A 132 23.15 -5.03 -0.51
C LYS A 132 22.37 -4.05 -1.36
N LEU A 133 22.36 -2.78 -0.95
CA LEU A 133 21.82 -1.69 -1.75
C LEU A 133 22.84 -1.36 -2.86
N THR A 134 22.52 -1.70 -4.11
CA THR A 134 23.43 -1.54 -5.25
C THR A 134 23.28 -0.20 -5.96
N ALA A 135 22.14 0.47 -5.80
CA ALA A 135 21.90 1.80 -6.35
C ALA A 135 20.72 2.51 -5.66
N ILE A 136 20.75 3.84 -5.67
CA ILE A 136 19.55 4.68 -5.51
C ILE A 136 19.52 5.63 -6.70
N VAL A 137 18.50 5.51 -7.54
CA VAL A 137 18.37 6.33 -8.76
C VAL A 137 17.11 7.19 -8.70
N ASP A 138 17.17 8.37 -9.31
CA ASP A 138 15.99 9.18 -9.57
C ASP A 138 15.18 8.53 -10.71
N SER A 139 13.88 8.32 -10.50
CA SER A 139 13.03 7.59 -11.45
C SER A 139 12.93 8.29 -12.81
N ARG A 140 13.10 9.62 -12.87
CA ARG A 140 13.02 10.42 -14.10
C ARG A 140 14.15 10.12 -15.08
N PHE A 141 15.29 9.66 -14.58
CA PHE A 141 16.48 9.32 -15.37
C PHE A 141 16.72 7.81 -15.45
N ALA A 142 15.91 7.01 -14.75
CA ALA A 142 16.05 5.57 -14.71
C ALA A 142 15.45 4.92 -15.95
N THR A 143 16.10 3.85 -16.44
CA THR A 143 15.56 2.97 -17.46
C THR A 143 15.42 1.56 -16.91
N LYS A 144 14.52 0.75 -17.47
CA LYS A 144 14.41 -0.66 -17.10
C LYS A 144 15.73 -1.41 -17.25
N ALA A 145 16.49 -1.11 -18.31
CA ALA A 145 17.78 -1.73 -18.55
C ALA A 145 18.79 -1.40 -17.44
N LEU A 146 18.88 -0.11 -17.05
CA LEU A 146 19.73 0.31 -15.93
C LEU A 146 19.34 -0.39 -14.62
N LEU A 147 18.05 -0.38 -14.28
CA LEU A 147 17.54 -1.03 -13.07
C LEU A 147 17.81 -2.54 -13.09
N GLY A 148 17.53 -3.20 -14.22
CA GLY A 148 17.79 -4.63 -14.41
C GLY A 148 19.26 -5.00 -14.23
N MET A 149 20.19 -4.19 -14.76
CA MET A 149 21.63 -4.40 -14.54
C MET A 149 22.00 -4.29 -13.05
N LYS A 150 21.53 -3.24 -12.36
CA LYS A 150 21.79 -3.07 -10.92
C LYS A 150 21.16 -4.18 -10.07
N MET A 151 20.01 -4.72 -10.48
CA MET A 151 19.34 -5.87 -9.82
C MET A 151 20.15 -7.16 -9.99
N ALA A 152 20.77 -7.37 -11.16
CA ALA A 152 21.68 -8.48 -11.43
C ALA A 152 23.03 -8.35 -10.69
N GLY A 153 23.23 -7.30 -9.90
CA GLY A 153 24.47 -7.06 -9.16
C GLY A 153 25.61 -6.52 -10.04
N LEU A 154 25.31 -6.09 -11.27
CA LEU A 154 26.30 -5.46 -12.14
C LEU A 154 26.50 -4.03 -11.67
N THR A 155 27.62 -3.79 -10.99
CA THR A 155 28.09 -2.44 -10.68
C THR A 155 28.79 -1.90 -11.92
N THR A 156 28.26 -0.82 -12.50
CA THR A 156 29.07 0.05 -13.34
C THR A 156 30.12 0.68 -12.41
N ASP A 157 31.39 0.32 -12.55
CA ASP A 157 32.53 0.83 -11.77
C ASP A 157 32.83 2.33 -12.00
N LYS A 158 31.80 3.13 -12.29
CA LYS A 158 31.91 4.56 -12.60
C LYS A 158 30.68 5.31 -12.10
N GLU A 159 30.49 5.41 -10.78
CA GLU A 159 29.49 6.36 -10.23
C GLU A 159 29.67 6.68 -8.72
N ASP A 160 30.91 6.84 -8.26
CA ASP A 160 31.25 7.75 -7.15
C ASP A 160 31.40 9.21 -7.64
N ALA A 161 30.93 9.52 -8.86
CA ALA A 161 31.26 10.76 -9.57
C ALA A 161 30.19 11.87 -9.50
N TYR A 162 29.06 11.66 -8.84
CA TYR A 162 28.04 12.70 -8.66
C TYR A 162 27.38 12.63 -7.27
N ALA A 163 28.21 12.54 -6.23
CA ALA A 163 27.83 12.98 -4.88
C ALA A 163 27.74 14.52 -4.82
#